data_AF-A0A926TY29-F1
#
_entry.id   AF-A0A926TY29-F1
#
_cell.length_a   1.000
_cell.length_b   1.000
_cell.length_c   1.000
_cell.angle_alpha   90.00
_cell.angle_beta   90.00
_cell.angle_gamma   90.00
#
_symmetry.space_group_name_H-M   'P 1'
#
loop_
_entity.id
_entity.type
_entity.pdbx_description
1 polymer ?
#
loop_
_entity_poly.entity_id
_entity_poly.type
_entity_poly.pdbx_seq_one_letter_code
_entity_poly.pdbx_strand_id
1 'polypeptide(L)'
;MEELQQQGLSEAIRTVTDRRTGQVTQVWVRWQEQSNLFFSGASDRHFVLERSQGRILFGNGQQGRIPPASVDNIRLQAYRSGGGLIGNVPAGAISQILAGILAQSVTNPKAAEGGADTEAIDRVQARAPQVIRHRYQAISLADYEALAQEASPAVAVARALSTTHPNGRLAPGWVKLVIMPQSQDPQPQPSFELRRQVQQFLAARVPAAIVDRISIVGPDYLPIGVEAIVVPLVPPEAGLVGDRIRQALTRFLNPLHGGPEGTGWRFGRAVYLSDIAATLERVAGVDYIRELNLLLNGTPQGESIAVPPDRIVVAGTFRILLQGSEVN
;
A
#
# COMPACT_ATOMS: atom_id res chain seq x y z
N MET A 1 -44.93 9.18 4.17
CA MET A 1 -44.29 8.59 5.37
C MET A 1 -44.87 7.22 5.66
N GLU A 2 -46.19 7.09 5.78
CA GLU A 2 -46.87 5.80 6.00
C GLU A 2 -46.53 4.73 4.94
N GLU A 3 -46.52 5.07 3.66
CA GLU A 3 -46.13 4.10 2.59
C GLU A 3 -44.67 3.60 2.70
N LEU A 4 -43.75 4.44 3.17
CA LEU A 4 -42.34 4.06 3.34
C LEU A 4 -42.12 3.24 4.61
N GLN A 5 -42.92 3.49 5.65
CA GLN A 5 -42.94 2.68 6.87
C GLN A 5 -43.56 1.30 6.62
N GLN A 6 -44.60 1.21 5.78
CA GLN A 6 -45.18 -0.05 5.33
C GLN A 6 -44.21 -0.90 4.48
N GLN A 7 -43.22 -0.26 3.84
CA GLN A 7 -42.14 -0.94 3.12
C GLN A 7 -40.98 -1.41 4.03
N GLY A 8 -41.10 -1.28 5.36
CA GLY A 8 -40.09 -1.75 6.32
C GLY A 8 -38.80 -0.92 6.38
N LEU A 9 -38.81 0.31 5.83
CA LEU A 9 -37.63 1.17 5.71
C LEU A 9 -37.43 2.12 6.89
N SER A 10 -37.99 1.82 8.07
CA SER A 10 -38.00 2.74 9.23
C SER A 10 -36.60 3.22 9.65
N GLU A 11 -35.59 2.34 9.65
CA GLU A 11 -34.20 2.69 9.99
C GLU A 11 -33.42 3.38 8.86
N ALA A 12 -33.95 3.37 7.64
CA ALA A 12 -33.33 3.96 6.45
C ALA A 12 -33.86 5.36 6.13
N ILE A 13 -34.83 5.87 6.89
CA ILE A 13 -35.51 7.15 6.63
C ILE A 13 -34.93 8.25 7.51
N ARG A 14 -34.60 9.39 6.89
CA ARG A 14 -34.24 10.63 7.56
C ARG A 14 -35.22 11.73 7.15
N THR A 15 -35.87 12.37 8.11
CA THR A 15 -36.74 13.51 7.86
C THR A 15 -36.01 14.83 8.11
N VAL A 16 -36.41 15.87 7.39
CA VAL A 16 -36.06 17.26 7.70
C VAL A 16 -37.36 17.96 8.07
N THR A 17 -37.35 18.66 9.18
CA THR A 17 -38.52 19.32 9.75
C THR A 17 -38.26 20.82 9.83
N ASP A 18 -39.24 21.63 9.45
CA ASP A 18 -39.20 23.08 9.68
C ASP A 18 -39.25 23.36 11.20
N ARG A 19 -38.25 24.08 11.70
CA ARG A 19 -38.11 24.40 13.13
C ARG A 19 -39.24 25.30 13.66
N ARG A 20 -39.91 26.08 12.81
CA ARG A 20 -40.95 27.03 13.21
C ARG A 20 -42.34 26.39 13.25
N THR A 21 -42.61 25.47 12.31
CA THR A 21 -43.94 24.87 12.13
C THR A 21 -44.01 23.42 12.59
N GLY A 22 -42.88 22.75 12.81
CA GLY A 22 -42.83 21.33 13.14
C GLY A 22 -43.22 20.40 11.98
N GLN A 23 -43.47 20.93 10.78
CA GLN A 23 -43.86 20.14 9.63
C GLN A 23 -42.65 19.51 8.93
N VAL A 24 -42.82 18.25 8.51
CA VAL A 24 -41.79 17.54 7.73
C VAL A 24 -41.75 18.13 6.32
N THR A 25 -40.62 18.72 5.96
CA THR A 25 -40.39 19.35 4.66
C THR A 25 -39.67 18.43 3.67
N GLN A 26 -38.89 17.46 4.16
CA GLN A 26 -38.18 16.50 3.31
C GLN A 26 -38.14 15.11 3.95
N VAL A 27 -38.15 14.08 3.11
CA VAL A 27 -37.97 12.68 3.50
C VAL A 27 -36.87 12.06 2.62
N TRP A 28 -35.76 11.69 3.25
CA TRP A 28 -34.61 11.06 2.61
C TRP A 28 -34.59 9.58 2.93
N VAL A 29 -34.33 8.74 1.93
CA VAL A 29 -34.20 7.28 2.10
C VAL A 29 -32.79 6.86 1.74
N ARG A 30 -32.15 6.09 2.62
CA ARG A 30 -30.78 5.60 2.43
C ARG A 30 -30.73 4.61 1.25
N TRP A 31 -29.77 4.84 0.37
CA TRP A 31 -29.33 3.85 -0.62
C TRP A 31 -28.07 3.15 -0.09
N GLN A 32 -27.90 1.88 -0.42
CA GLN A 32 -26.77 1.06 0.01
C GLN A 32 -25.77 0.91 -1.13
N GLU A 33 -24.49 1.13 -0.83
CA GLU A 33 -23.42 0.88 -1.80
C GLU A 33 -23.22 -0.62 -1.97
N GLN A 34 -23.13 -1.07 -3.22
CA GLN A 34 -22.77 -2.44 -3.58
C GLN A 34 -21.55 -2.43 -4.50
N SER A 35 -20.81 -3.55 -4.54
CA SER A 35 -19.68 -3.71 -5.47
C SER A 35 -20.14 -3.88 -6.92
N ASN A 36 -21.32 -4.45 -7.12
CA ASN A 36 -22.02 -4.59 -8.39
C ASN A 36 -23.53 -4.72 -8.14
N LEU A 37 -24.34 -4.66 -9.19
CA LEU A 37 -25.80 -4.75 -9.08
C LEU A 37 -26.37 -6.12 -9.51
N PHE A 38 -25.53 -7.12 -9.80
CA PHE A 38 -25.98 -8.40 -10.37
C PHE A 38 -26.98 -9.15 -9.48
N PHE A 39 -26.86 -8.98 -8.16
CA PHE A 39 -27.73 -9.60 -7.16
C PHE A 39 -28.76 -8.65 -6.55
N SER A 40 -28.87 -7.43 -7.07
CA SER A 40 -29.86 -6.45 -6.61
C SER A 40 -31.21 -6.71 -7.27
N GLY A 41 -32.28 -6.78 -6.49
CA GLY A 41 -33.66 -6.83 -7.00
C GLY A 41 -34.14 -5.48 -7.54
N ALA A 42 -35.23 -5.49 -8.31
CA ALA A 42 -35.83 -4.32 -8.95
C ALA A 42 -36.23 -3.20 -7.96
N SER A 43 -36.58 -3.55 -6.73
CA SER A 43 -36.96 -2.62 -5.66
C SER A 43 -35.77 -2.13 -4.83
N ASP A 44 -34.61 -2.77 -4.95
CA ASP A 44 -33.48 -2.53 -4.06
C ASP A 44 -32.85 -1.18 -4.30
N ARG A 45 -32.69 -0.40 -3.23
CA ARG A 45 -32.07 0.92 -3.26
C ARG A 45 -30.55 0.78 -3.23
N HIS A 46 -29.99 0.14 -4.25
CA HIS A 46 -28.57 -0.08 -4.38
C HIS A 46 -27.93 0.88 -5.38
N PHE A 47 -26.70 1.27 -5.12
CA PHE A 47 -25.86 2.03 -6.06
C PHE A 47 -24.44 1.46 -6.07
N VAL A 48 -23.73 1.73 -7.16
CA VAL A 48 -22.30 1.42 -7.29
C VAL A 48 -21.53 2.73 -7.40
N LEU A 49 -20.47 2.87 -6.61
CA LEU A 49 -19.54 4.00 -6.71
C LEU A 49 -18.32 3.60 -7.55
N GLU A 50 -18.25 4.12 -8.77
CA GLU A 50 -17.05 4.07 -9.60
C GLU A 50 -16.04 5.11 -9.10
N ARG A 51 -15.13 4.67 -8.23
CA ARG A 51 -14.17 5.54 -7.53
C ARG A 51 -13.15 6.22 -8.46
N SER A 52 -12.78 5.59 -9.57
CA SER A 52 -11.81 6.11 -10.54
C SER A 52 -12.30 7.40 -11.21
N GLN A 53 -13.60 7.51 -11.46
CA GLN A 53 -14.22 8.67 -12.12
C GLN A 53 -15.13 9.48 -11.19
N GLY A 54 -15.35 9.01 -9.95
CA GLY A 54 -16.30 9.61 -9.01
C GLY A 54 -17.75 9.49 -9.47
N ARG A 55 -18.09 8.47 -10.26
CA ARG A 55 -19.45 8.27 -10.80
C ARG A 55 -20.27 7.38 -9.89
N ILE A 56 -21.55 7.73 -9.73
CA ILE A 56 -22.52 6.93 -9.00
C ILE A 56 -23.47 6.32 -10.01
N LEU A 57 -23.48 4.99 -10.07
CA LEU A 57 -24.30 4.20 -10.97
C LEU A 57 -25.47 3.63 -10.19
N PHE A 58 -26.68 3.83 -10.70
CA PHE A 58 -27.90 3.24 -10.14
C PHE A 58 -28.37 2.07 -11.01
N GLY A 59 -29.35 1.33 -10.48
CA GLY A 59 -29.94 0.22 -11.20
C GLY A 59 -30.76 0.65 -12.41
N ASN A 60 -31.13 -0.34 -13.21
CA ASN A 60 -31.91 -0.20 -14.44
C ASN A 60 -33.39 -0.60 -14.26
N GLY A 61 -33.84 -0.81 -13.02
CA GLY A 61 -35.20 -1.24 -12.69
C GLY A 61 -35.38 -2.77 -12.69
N GLN A 62 -34.38 -3.54 -13.13
CA GLN A 62 -34.31 -4.99 -12.92
C GLN A 62 -33.22 -5.34 -11.92
N GLN A 63 -32.02 -4.79 -12.12
CA GLN A 63 -30.85 -4.94 -11.27
C GLN A 63 -30.67 -3.68 -10.42
N GLY A 64 -31.45 -3.57 -9.35
CA GLY A 64 -31.55 -2.37 -8.54
C GLY A 64 -32.55 -1.35 -9.08
N ARG A 65 -33.04 -0.52 -8.18
CA ARG A 65 -34.05 0.50 -8.44
C ARG A 65 -33.47 1.71 -9.18
N ILE A 66 -34.24 2.26 -10.12
CA ILE A 66 -33.97 3.57 -10.71
C ILE A 66 -34.45 4.65 -9.72
N PRO A 67 -33.61 5.64 -9.35
CA PRO A 67 -34.06 6.77 -8.57
C PRO A 67 -35.24 7.48 -9.25
N PRO A 68 -36.20 8.02 -8.49
CA PRO A 68 -37.27 8.82 -9.09
C PRO A 68 -36.70 9.97 -9.93
N ALA A 69 -37.28 10.25 -11.08
CA ALA A 69 -36.90 11.44 -11.86
C ALA A 69 -37.38 12.70 -11.13
N SER A 70 -36.47 13.44 -10.50
CA SER A 70 -36.77 14.66 -9.76
C SER A 70 -35.52 15.54 -9.65
N VAL A 71 -35.69 16.77 -9.15
CA VAL A 71 -34.61 17.73 -8.92
C VAL A 71 -34.13 17.62 -7.48
N ASP A 72 -32.82 17.72 -7.26
CA ASP A 72 -32.17 17.71 -5.94
C ASP A 72 -32.55 16.53 -5.03
N ASN A 73 -32.85 15.36 -5.61
CA ASN A 73 -33.35 14.20 -4.88
C ASN A 73 -32.28 13.14 -4.56
N ILE A 74 -31.03 13.37 -4.95
CA ILE A 74 -29.87 12.57 -4.57
C ILE A 74 -28.95 13.42 -3.70
N ARG A 75 -28.64 12.92 -2.51
CA ARG A 75 -27.77 13.60 -1.56
C ARG A 75 -26.71 12.65 -1.03
N LEU A 76 -25.46 13.07 -1.14
CA LEU A 76 -24.33 12.42 -0.48
C LEU A 76 -24.18 13.02 0.91
N GLN A 77 -24.15 12.17 1.94
CA GLN A 77 -23.89 12.61 3.31
C GLN A 77 -22.41 12.98 3.50
N ALA A 78 -21.53 12.21 2.89
CA ALA A 78 -20.10 12.44 2.87
C ALA A 78 -19.54 11.94 1.54
N TYR A 79 -18.60 12.68 0.97
CA TYR A 79 -17.81 12.27 -0.18
C TYR A 79 -16.38 12.69 0.08
N ARG A 80 -15.44 11.75 -0.05
CA ARG A 80 -14.01 11.99 0.11
C ARG A 80 -13.33 11.65 -1.21
N SER A 81 -12.48 12.54 -1.67
CA SER A 81 -11.70 12.36 -2.89
C SER A 81 -10.33 13.02 -2.73
N GLY A 82 -9.35 12.54 -3.49
CA GLY A 82 -7.98 13.05 -3.46
C GLY A 82 -7.06 12.28 -2.51
N GLY A 83 -5.96 12.91 -2.12
CA GLY A 83 -4.94 12.34 -1.25
C GLY A 83 -3.86 11.59 -2.04
N GLY A 84 -4.21 10.53 -2.76
CA GLY A 84 -3.23 9.74 -3.54
C GLY A 84 -1.99 9.36 -2.71
N LEU A 85 -0.87 9.07 -3.36
CA LEU A 85 0.41 8.87 -2.65
C LEU A 85 0.92 10.15 -1.98
N ILE A 86 0.66 11.32 -2.58
CA ILE A 86 1.15 12.62 -2.09
C ILE A 86 0.54 13.03 -0.73
N GLY A 87 -0.60 12.43 -0.36
CA GLY A 87 -1.26 12.63 0.92
C GLY A 87 -0.57 11.91 2.07
N ASN A 88 0.37 11.02 1.79
CA ASN A 88 1.20 10.37 2.80
C ASN A 88 2.33 11.33 3.22
N VAL A 89 2.04 12.20 4.18
CA VAL A 89 2.97 13.23 4.68
C VAL A 89 3.53 12.88 6.06
N PRO A 90 4.75 13.32 6.41
CA PRO A 90 5.35 12.99 7.70
C PRO A 90 4.58 13.61 8.88
N ALA A 91 4.88 13.16 10.09
CA ALA A 91 4.34 13.75 11.31
C ALA A 91 4.64 15.26 11.36
N GLY A 92 3.66 16.06 11.76
CA GLY A 92 3.78 17.51 11.85
C GLY A 92 3.60 18.28 10.53
N ALA A 93 3.50 17.60 9.38
CA ALA A 93 3.31 18.26 8.09
C ALA A 93 1.92 18.91 7.92
N ILE A 94 0.89 18.36 8.56
CA ILE A 94 -0.48 18.90 8.51
C ILE A 94 -0.63 19.93 9.63
N SER A 95 -0.48 21.22 9.30
CA SER A 95 -0.46 22.30 10.29
C SER A 95 -1.52 23.39 10.09
N GLN A 96 -2.35 23.27 9.04
CA GLN A 96 -3.32 24.30 8.65
C GLN A 96 -4.76 23.91 9.02
N ILE A 97 -5.50 24.85 9.62
CA ILE A 97 -6.94 24.75 9.88
C ILE A 97 -7.68 25.40 8.71
N LEU A 98 -8.54 24.65 8.02
CA LEU A 98 -9.20 25.14 6.80
C LEU A 98 -10.48 25.95 7.03
N ALA A 99 -11.23 25.75 8.13
CA ALA A 99 -12.25 26.65 8.70
C ALA A 99 -13.08 25.97 9.81
N GLY A 100 -13.83 26.75 10.59
CA GLY A 100 -15.01 26.27 11.35
C GLY A 100 -14.73 25.59 12.69
N ILE A 101 -13.48 25.62 13.17
CA ILE A 101 -13.07 25.02 14.44
C ILE A 101 -12.32 26.06 15.27
N LEU A 102 -12.72 26.24 16.53
CA LEU A 102 -12.00 27.07 17.50
C LEU A 102 -10.82 26.26 18.07
N ALA A 103 -9.67 26.30 17.40
CA ALA A 103 -8.44 25.67 17.85
C ALA A 103 -7.25 26.60 17.59
N GLN A 104 -6.27 26.60 18.50
CA GLN A 104 -5.05 27.43 18.39
C GLN A 104 -4.08 26.88 17.33
N SER A 105 -3.99 25.56 17.21
CA SER A 105 -3.15 24.88 16.23
C SER A 105 -3.72 23.50 15.90
N VAL A 106 -3.27 22.95 14.79
CA VAL A 106 -3.51 21.56 14.41
C VAL A 106 -2.18 20.93 14.03
N THR A 107 -2.04 19.64 14.30
CA THR A 107 -0.89 18.85 13.87
C THR A 107 -1.31 17.40 13.67
N ASN A 108 -0.69 16.70 12.74
CA ASN A 108 -0.75 15.23 12.70
C ASN A 108 0.39 14.65 13.54
N PRO A 109 0.12 14.11 14.75
CA PRO A 109 1.17 13.57 15.61
C PRO A 109 1.86 12.33 15.05
N LYS A 110 1.26 11.71 14.02
CA LYS A 110 1.82 10.60 13.25
C LYS A 110 1.77 10.96 11.77
N ALA A 111 2.64 10.33 10.98
CA ALA A 111 2.58 10.44 9.53
C ALA A 111 1.17 10.09 9.01
N ALA A 112 0.71 10.83 8.01
CA ALA A 112 -0.47 10.47 7.26
C ALA A 112 -0.14 9.30 6.32
N GLU A 113 -1.12 8.44 6.10
CA GLU A 113 -0.91 7.12 5.51
C GLU A 113 -2.20 6.62 4.85
N GLY A 114 -2.09 5.51 4.12
CA GLY A 114 -3.23 4.89 3.42
C GLY A 114 -3.61 5.57 2.12
N GLY A 115 -2.94 6.68 1.78
CA GLY A 115 -3.02 7.30 0.47
C GLY A 115 -2.35 6.43 -0.58
N ALA A 116 -3.05 6.20 -1.69
CA ALA A 116 -2.55 5.47 -2.84
C ALA A 116 -3.21 6.03 -4.10
N ASP A 117 -2.44 6.08 -5.18
CA ASP A 117 -2.97 6.50 -6.47
C ASP A 117 -3.90 5.41 -7.04
N THR A 118 -4.71 5.80 -8.03
CA THR A 118 -5.58 4.87 -8.76
C THR A 118 -4.77 3.70 -9.31
N GLU A 119 -5.31 2.48 -9.20
CA GLU A 119 -4.68 1.27 -9.72
C GLU A 119 -4.38 1.43 -11.22
N ALA A 120 -3.12 1.22 -11.61
CA ALA A 120 -2.71 1.25 -13.01
C ALA A 120 -3.25 0.03 -13.77
N ILE A 121 -3.52 0.21 -15.08
CA ILE A 121 -4.08 -0.86 -15.93
C ILE A 121 -3.21 -2.12 -15.91
N ASP A 122 -1.88 -1.98 -15.95
CA ASP A 122 -0.96 -3.13 -15.92
C ASP A 122 -1.10 -3.95 -14.62
N ARG A 123 -1.37 -3.29 -13.48
CA ARG A 123 -1.64 -3.98 -12.21
C ARG A 123 -2.98 -4.71 -12.26
N VAL A 124 -4.01 -4.09 -12.84
CA VAL A 124 -5.30 -4.76 -13.07
C VAL A 124 -5.12 -6.00 -13.96
N GLN A 125 -4.32 -5.91 -15.02
CA GLN A 125 -4.03 -7.04 -15.91
C GLN A 125 -3.29 -8.18 -15.19
N ALA A 126 -2.33 -7.85 -14.32
CA ALA A 126 -1.63 -8.84 -13.52
C ALA A 126 -2.54 -9.49 -12.46
N ARG A 127 -3.46 -8.72 -11.87
CA ARG A 127 -4.36 -9.15 -10.78
C ARG A 127 -5.58 -9.94 -11.28
N ALA A 128 -6.19 -9.55 -12.40
CA ALA A 128 -7.46 -10.12 -12.86
C ALA A 128 -7.45 -11.67 -13.00
N PRO A 129 -6.39 -12.31 -13.55
CA PRO A 129 -6.30 -13.77 -13.58
C PRO A 129 -6.24 -14.39 -12.18
N GLN A 130 -5.62 -13.71 -11.20
CA GLN A 130 -5.55 -14.20 -9.82
C GLN A 130 -6.95 -14.22 -9.20
N VAL A 131 -7.76 -13.19 -9.42
CA VAL A 131 -9.15 -13.13 -8.93
C VAL A 131 -9.98 -14.33 -9.39
N ILE A 132 -9.86 -14.70 -10.67
CA ILE A 132 -10.54 -15.87 -11.24
C ILE A 132 -10.02 -17.16 -10.59
N ARG A 133 -8.70 -17.26 -10.38
CA ARG A 133 -8.06 -18.43 -9.78
C ARG A 133 -8.51 -18.64 -8.33
N HIS A 134 -8.42 -17.61 -7.48
CA HIS A 134 -8.71 -17.73 -6.05
C HIS A 134 -10.21 -17.59 -5.73
N ARG A 135 -11.04 -17.08 -6.65
CA ARG A 135 -12.50 -16.92 -6.49
C ARG A 135 -12.88 -16.23 -5.18
N TYR A 136 -12.13 -15.20 -4.81
CA TYR A 136 -12.26 -14.50 -3.53
C TYR A 136 -12.10 -15.37 -2.27
N GLN A 137 -11.38 -16.50 -2.36
CA GLN A 137 -11.05 -17.34 -1.20
C GLN A 137 -9.54 -17.50 -1.04
N ALA A 138 -9.05 -17.26 0.17
CA ALA A 138 -7.65 -17.45 0.53
C ALA A 138 -7.42 -18.90 0.99
N ILE A 139 -6.85 -19.73 0.11
CA ILE A 139 -6.54 -21.14 0.41
C ILE A 139 -5.03 -21.40 0.40
N SER A 140 -4.36 -21.01 -0.70
CA SER A 140 -2.90 -21.08 -0.83
C SER A 140 -2.24 -19.77 -0.37
N LEU A 141 -0.96 -19.81 -0.01
CA LEU A 141 -0.19 -18.61 0.38
C LEU A 141 -0.26 -17.49 -0.67
N ALA A 142 -0.22 -17.84 -1.95
CA ALA A 142 -0.37 -16.88 -3.04
C ALA A 142 -1.75 -16.20 -3.05
N ASP A 143 -2.81 -16.91 -2.63
CA ASP A 143 -4.15 -16.32 -2.53
C ASP A 143 -4.22 -15.30 -1.39
N TYR A 144 -3.55 -15.58 -0.25
CA TYR A 144 -3.42 -14.60 0.84
C TYR A 144 -2.68 -13.35 0.39
N GLU A 145 -1.58 -13.50 -0.34
CA GLU A 145 -0.78 -12.39 -0.88
C GLU A 145 -1.61 -11.54 -1.85
N ALA A 146 -2.31 -12.17 -2.79
CA ALA A 146 -3.16 -11.49 -3.77
C ALA A 146 -4.35 -10.76 -3.12
N LEU A 147 -5.05 -11.43 -2.20
CA LEU A 147 -6.19 -10.84 -1.50
C LEU A 147 -5.79 -9.71 -0.55
N ALA A 148 -4.58 -9.76 0.02
CA ALA A 148 -4.05 -8.66 0.82
C ALA A 148 -3.82 -7.39 -0.01
N GLN A 149 -3.31 -7.55 -1.24
CA GLN A 149 -3.15 -6.44 -2.18
C GLN A 149 -4.50 -5.92 -2.69
N GLU A 150 -5.49 -6.80 -2.88
CA GLU A 150 -6.85 -6.39 -3.26
C GLU A 150 -7.60 -5.67 -2.12
N ALA A 151 -7.28 -5.97 -0.86
CA ALA A 151 -7.93 -5.34 0.29
C ALA A 151 -7.73 -3.82 0.36
N SER A 152 -6.59 -3.32 -0.14
CA SER A 152 -6.29 -1.90 -0.16
C SER A 152 -5.19 -1.57 -1.18
N PRO A 153 -5.37 -0.56 -2.06
CA PRO A 153 -4.31 -0.07 -2.96
C PRO A 153 -3.07 0.45 -2.23
N ALA A 154 -3.18 0.76 -0.93
CA ALA A 154 -2.07 1.14 -0.09
C ALA A 154 -1.10 -0.02 0.19
N VAL A 155 -1.48 -1.28 -0.01
CA VAL A 155 -0.56 -2.43 0.11
C VAL A 155 0.26 -2.53 -1.17
N ALA A 156 1.57 -2.27 -1.06
CA ALA A 156 2.50 -2.37 -2.19
C ALA A 156 2.96 -3.80 -2.43
N VAL A 157 3.31 -4.50 -1.34
CA VAL A 157 3.81 -5.87 -1.38
C VAL A 157 3.18 -6.66 -0.24
N ALA A 158 2.86 -7.93 -0.51
CA ALA A 158 2.37 -8.88 0.48
C ALA A 158 3.16 -10.19 0.36
N ARG A 159 3.51 -10.78 1.49
CA ARG A 159 4.21 -12.06 1.57
C ARG A 159 3.59 -12.93 2.66
N ALA A 160 3.09 -14.10 2.29
CA ALA A 160 2.48 -15.05 3.21
C ALA A 160 3.47 -16.17 3.54
N LEU A 161 3.57 -16.49 4.82
CA LEU A 161 4.44 -17.53 5.36
C LEU A 161 3.58 -18.54 6.11
N SER A 162 3.66 -19.79 5.71
CA SER A 162 2.97 -20.90 6.37
C SER A 162 3.63 -21.22 7.70
N THR A 163 2.85 -21.83 8.60
CA THR A 163 3.34 -22.43 9.84
C THR A 163 4.15 -21.48 10.71
N THR A 164 3.85 -20.18 10.65
CA THR A 164 4.66 -19.15 11.31
C THR A 164 3.74 -18.33 12.21
N HIS A 165 4.00 -18.38 13.52
CA HIS A 165 3.32 -17.55 14.50
C HIS A 165 3.82 -16.09 14.39
N PRO A 166 3.04 -15.09 14.83
CA PRO A 166 3.48 -13.70 14.86
C PRO A 166 4.82 -13.43 15.58
N ASN A 167 5.26 -14.31 16.49
CA ASN A 167 6.57 -14.21 17.17
C ASN A 167 7.73 -14.85 16.37
N GLY A 168 7.49 -15.27 15.13
CA GLY A 168 8.47 -15.89 14.25
C GLY A 168 8.72 -17.39 14.49
N ARG A 169 8.05 -18.01 15.48
CA ARG A 169 8.22 -19.45 15.76
C ARG A 169 7.35 -20.30 14.85
N LEU A 170 7.80 -21.53 14.63
CA LEU A 170 7.00 -22.54 13.93
C LEU A 170 5.73 -22.85 14.72
N ALA A 171 4.58 -22.66 14.08
CA ALA A 171 3.26 -22.94 14.63
C ALA A 171 2.32 -23.43 13.53
N PRO A 172 2.03 -24.75 13.46
CA PRO A 172 1.11 -25.32 12.49
C PRO A 172 -0.26 -24.64 12.51
N GLY A 173 -0.85 -24.43 11.34
CA GLY A 173 -2.15 -23.77 11.18
C GLY A 173 -2.13 -22.24 11.33
N TRP A 174 -0.97 -21.62 11.57
CA TRP A 174 -0.79 -20.17 11.51
C TRP A 174 -0.30 -19.72 10.14
N VAL A 175 -0.77 -18.54 9.73
CA VAL A 175 -0.27 -17.81 8.56
C VAL A 175 0.24 -16.45 9.03
N LYS A 176 1.54 -16.17 8.82
CA LYS A 176 2.11 -14.82 8.99
C LYS A 176 2.04 -14.14 7.63
N LEU A 177 1.24 -13.08 7.54
CA LEU A 177 1.11 -12.24 6.36
C LEU A 177 1.86 -10.93 6.61
N VAL A 178 3.01 -10.79 5.95
CA VAL A 178 3.81 -9.57 5.96
C VAL A 178 3.25 -8.66 4.87
N ILE A 179 2.88 -7.43 5.22
CA ILE A 179 2.46 -6.40 4.26
C ILE A 179 3.36 -5.17 4.37
N MET A 180 3.71 -4.61 3.22
CA MET A 180 4.48 -3.38 3.12
C MET A 180 3.64 -2.34 2.38
N PRO A 181 3.41 -1.15 2.96
CA PRO A 181 2.61 -0.14 2.31
C PRO A 181 3.37 0.58 1.21
N GLN A 182 2.65 1.22 0.30
CA GLN A 182 3.20 2.27 -0.54
C GLN A 182 3.67 3.42 0.36
N SER A 183 4.94 3.83 0.24
CA SER A 183 5.49 4.97 0.97
C SER A 183 6.74 5.52 0.29
N GLN A 184 7.07 6.76 0.61
CA GLN A 184 8.37 7.37 0.31
C GLN A 184 9.41 7.13 1.40
N ASP A 185 9.00 6.61 2.56
CA ASP A 185 9.91 6.21 3.61
C ASP A 185 10.86 5.09 3.12
N PRO A 186 12.15 5.12 3.47
CA PRO A 186 13.08 4.05 3.12
C PRO A 186 12.72 2.69 3.74
N GLN A 187 12.01 2.71 4.87
CA GLN A 187 11.56 1.53 5.61
C GLN A 187 10.05 1.61 5.90
N PRO A 188 9.18 1.44 4.89
CA PRO A 188 7.74 1.54 5.06
C PRO A 188 7.21 0.54 6.12
N GLN A 189 6.39 1.01 7.05
CA GLN A 189 5.72 0.15 8.02
C GLN A 189 4.20 0.27 7.87
N PRO A 190 3.45 -0.85 7.80
CA PRO A 190 2.01 -0.78 7.67
C PRO A 190 1.42 -0.29 8.97
N SER A 191 0.41 0.55 8.83
CA SER A 191 -0.23 1.14 9.98
C SER A 191 -1.16 0.20 10.71
N PHE A 192 -1.65 0.63 11.87
CA PHE A 192 -2.70 -0.11 12.55
C PHE A 192 -3.97 -0.20 11.69
N GLU A 193 -4.36 0.89 11.05
CA GLU A 193 -5.58 0.94 10.23
C GLU A 193 -5.46 0.06 9.00
N LEU A 194 -4.33 0.14 8.28
CA LEU A 194 -4.10 -0.69 7.11
C LEU A 194 -4.13 -2.18 7.46
N ARG A 195 -3.47 -2.58 8.55
CA ARG A 195 -3.52 -3.96 9.03
C ARG A 195 -4.93 -4.39 9.40
N ARG A 196 -5.70 -3.53 10.07
CA ARG A 196 -7.11 -3.80 10.42
C ARG A 196 -7.99 -3.98 9.18
N GLN A 197 -7.84 -3.10 8.18
CA GLN A 197 -8.58 -3.20 6.92
C GLN A 197 -8.28 -4.52 6.19
N VAL A 198 -7.00 -4.90 6.08
CA VAL A 198 -6.61 -6.18 5.46
C VAL A 198 -7.14 -7.36 6.27
N GLN A 199 -7.07 -7.31 7.60
CA GLN A 199 -7.60 -8.36 8.49
C GLN A 199 -9.10 -8.57 8.26
N GLN A 200 -9.89 -7.49 8.27
CA GLN A 200 -11.33 -7.54 8.05
C GLN A 200 -11.69 -8.06 6.66
N PHE A 201 -10.94 -7.64 5.64
CA PHE A 201 -11.14 -8.10 4.27
C PHE A 201 -10.87 -9.59 4.12
N LEU A 202 -9.77 -10.09 4.71
CA LEU A 202 -9.42 -11.50 4.69
C LEU A 202 -10.35 -12.36 5.55
N ALA A 203 -10.82 -11.85 6.70
CA ALA A 203 -11.69 -12.62 7.60
C ALA A 203 -12.97 -13.12 6.92
N ALA A 204 -13.51 -12.36 5.96
CA ALA A 204 -14.68 -12.77 5.16
C ALA A 204 -14.36 -13.77 4.02
N ARG A 205 -13.09 -14.11 3.81
CA ARG A 205 -12.57 -14.80 2.61
C ARG A 205 -11.64 -15.97 2.94
N VAL A 206 -11.44 -16.28 4.21
CA VAL A 206 -10.58 -17.37 4.69
C VAL A 206 -11.44 -18.48 5.32
N PRO A 207 -10.95 -19.72 5.39
CA PRO A 207 -11.64 -20.76 6.14
C PRO A 207 -11.83 -20.37 7.61
N ALA A 208 -13.05 -20.52 8.12
CA ALA A 208 -13.41 -20.13 9.49
C ALA A 208 -12.52 -20.78 10.56
N ALA A 209 -11.96 -21.95 10.29
CA ALA A 209 -11.07 -22.67 11.22
C ALA A 209 -9.72 -21.96 11.48
N ILE A 210 -9.30 -21.03 10.62
CA ILE A 210 -8.00 -20.36 10.70
C ILE A 210 -8.08 -18.84 10.69
N VAL A 211 -9.29 -18.26 10.74
CA VAL A 211 -9.49 -16.80 10.72
C VAL A 211 -8.72 -16.09 11.84
N ASP A 212 -8.73 -16.66 13.04
CA ASP A 212 -8.01 -16.14 14.22
C ASP A 212 -6.53 -16.55 14.26
N ARG A 213 -6.05 -17.27 13.24
CA ARG A 213 -4.67 -17.76 13.11
C ARG A 213 -3.92 -17.10 11.96
N ILE A 214 -4.42 -15.96 11.50
CA ILE A 214 -3.75 -15.09 10.53
C ILE A 214 -3.21 -13.89 11.30
N SER A 215 -1.90 -13.66 11.16
CA SER A 215 -1.25 -12.49 11.75
C SER A 215 -0.77 -11.56 10.65
N ILE A 216 -1.16 -10.29 10.71
CA ILE A 216 -0.76 -9.28 9.74
C ILE A 216 0.26 -8.36 10.39
N VAL A 217 1.45 -8.32 9.81
CA VAL A 217 2.62 -7.60 10.37
C VAL A 217 3.33 -6.80 9.29
N GLY A 218 4.18 -5.87 9.72
CA GLY A 218 5.12 -5.18 8.84
C GLY A 218 6.35 -6.01 8.51
N PRO A 219 7.13 -5.59 7.50
CA PRO A 219 8.36 -6.26 7.12
C PRO A 219 9.47 -6.03 8.14
N ASP A 220 10.28 -7.06 8.31
CA ASP A 220 11.58 -6.98 8.96
C ASP A 220 12.63 -6.62 7.91
N TYR A 221 13.21 -5.42 8.01
CA TYR A 221 14.22 -4.95 7.07
C TYR A 221 15.59 -5.54 7.39
N LEU A 222 16.34 -5.92 6.36
CA LEU A 222 17.73 -6.35 6.43
C LEU A 222 18.63 -5.26 5.80
N PRO A 223 19.30 -4.42 6.62
CA PRO A 223 20.18 -3.37 6.10
C PRO A 223 21.42 -3.99 5.46
N ILE A 224 21.61 -3.71 4.17
CA ILE A 224 22.77 -4.14 3.41
C ILE A 224 23.68 -2.95 3.17
N GLY A 225 24.87 -3.00 3.75
CA GLY A 225 25.89 -2.01 3.51
C GLY A 225 26.78 -2.40 2.33
N VAL A 226 27.56 -1.43 1.86
CA VAL A 226 28.53 -1.61 0.78
C VAL A 226 29.80 -0.88 1.19
N GLU A 227 30.93 -1.55 1.05
CA GLU A 227 32.25 -0.95 1.13
C GLU A 227 32.89 -1.03 -0.24
N ALA A 228 33.36 0.10 -0.77
CA ALA A 228 33.95 0.15 -2.10
C ALA A 228 35.09 1.16 -2.18
N ILE A 229 36.15 0.78 -2.88
CA ILE A 229 37.20 1.70 -3.35
C ILE A 229 36.95 1.92 -4.85
N VAL A 230 36.62 3.16 -5.21
CA VAL A 230 36.21 3.52 -6.57
C VAL A 230 37.18 4.55 -7.14
N VAL A 231 37.59 4.33 -8.38
CA VAL A 231 38.42 5.28 -9.13
C VAL A 231 37.51 6.09 -10.05
N PRO A 232 37.46 7.43 -9.90
CA PRO A 232 36.69 8.28 -10.78
C PRO A 232 37.42 8.51 -12.11
N LEU A 233 36.66 8.61 -13.20
CA LEU A 233 37.19 8.90 -14.54
C LEU A 233 37.88 10.27 -14.60
N VAL A 234 37.37 11.24 -13.84
CA VAL A 234 37.90 12.60 -13.76
C VAL A 234 38.16 12.92 -12.29
N PRO A 235 39.42 12.97 -11.82
CA PRO A 235 39.74 13.14 -10.40
C PRO A 235 39.12 14.39 -9.73
N PRO A 236 39.05 15.56 -10.39
CA PRO A 236 38.35 16.72 -9.84
C PRO A 236 36.85 16.51 -9.56
N GLU A 237 36.19 15.55 -10.22
CA GLU A 237 34.77 15.25 -10.03
C GLU A 237 34.51 14.18 -8.96
N ALA A 238 35.54 13.69 -8.27
CA ALA A 238 35.45 12.58 -7.32
C ALA A 238 34.28 12.74 -6.32
N GLY A 239 34.13 13.91 -5.70
CA GLY A 239 33.04 14.17 -4.75
C GLY A 239 31.64 13.96 -5.35
N LEU A 240 31.42 14.48 -6.57
CA LEU A 240 30.15 14.32 -7.28
C LEU A 240 29.89 12.86 -7.65
N VAL A 241 30.94 12.12 -8.05
CA VAL A 241 30.85 10.67 -8.32
C VAL A 241 30.47 9.93 -7.04
N GLY A 242 31.06 10.28 -5.89
CA GLY A 242 30.71 9.73 -4.58
C GLY A 242 29.23 9.91 -4.23
N ASP A 243 28.68 11.11 -4.45
CA ASP A 243 27.26 11.40 -4.19
C ASP A 243 26.34 10.59 -5.12
N ARG A 244 26.68 10.51 -6.42
CA ARG A 244 25.93 9.70 -7.39
C ARG A 244 25.96 8.22 -7.02
N ILE A 245 27.10 7.69 -6.57
CA ILE A 245 27.23 6.31 -6.07
C ILE A 245 26.28 6.07 -4.89
N ARG A 246 26.28 6.96 -3.90
CA ARG A 246 25.39 6.84 -2.73
C ARG A 246 23.92 6.87 -3.10
N GLN A 247 23.54 7.74 -4.04
CA GLN A 247 22.18 7.81 -4.56
C GLN A 247 21.80 6.53 -5.33
N ALA A 248 22.69 6.03 -6.18
CA ALA A 248 22.47 4.81 -6.95
C ALA A 248 22.29 3.59 -6.02
N LEU A 249 23.15 3.44 -5.01
CA LEU A 249 23.03 2.38 -4.01
C LEU A 249 21.76 2.52 -3.17
N THR A 250 21.40 3.74 -2.75
CA THR A 250 20.17 4.00 -1.99
C THR A 250 18.94 3.61 -2.81
N ARG A 251 18.91 3.95 -4.10
CA ARG A 251 17.83 3.58 -5.01
C ARG A 251 17.79 2.08 -5.27
N PHE A 252 18.95 1.48 -5.54
CA PHE A 252 19.05 0.05 -5.82
C PHE A 252 18.63 -0.81 -4.63
N LEU A 253 19.00 -0.42 -3.41
CA LEU A 253 18.61 -1.13 -2.18
C LEU A 253 17.27 -0.65 -1.60
N ASN A 254 16.50 0.16 -2.32
CA ASN A 254 15.17 0.54 -1.88
C ASN A 254 14.20 -0.66 -2.01
N PRO A 255 13.46 -1.03 -0.96
CA PRO A 255 12.61 -2.21 -0.97
C PRO A 255 11.45 -2.14 -1.98
N LEU A 256 10.92 -0.96 -2.26
CA LEU A 256 9.76 -0.76 -3.14
C LEU A 256 10.13 -0.50 -4.60
N HIS A 257 11.23 0.19 -4.84
CA HIS A 257 11.58 0.72 -6.17
C HIS A 257 12.95 0.28 -6.68
N GLY A 258 13.71 -0.44 -5.86
CA GLY A 258 15.04 -0.93 -6.18
C GLY A 258 15.04 -2.32 -6.80
N GLY A 259 16.09 -3.07 -6.50
CA GLY A 259 16.30 -4.43 -6.97
C GLY A 259 16.80 -4.50 -8.41
N PRO A 260 17.17 -5.70 -8.88
CA PRO A 260 17.73 -5.90 -10.23
C PRO A 260 16.76 -5.52 -11.35
N GLU A 261 15.47 -5.71 -11.12
CA GLU A 261 14.40 -5.43 -12.09
C GLU A 261 13.89 -3.98 -11.97
N GLY A 262 14.32 -3.22 -10.96
CA GLY A 262 13.86 -1.85 -10.72
C GLY A 262 12.40 -1.72 -10.25
N THR A 263 11.78 -2.83 -9.87
CA THR A 263 10.38 -2.91 -9.41
C THR A 263 10.24 -3.26 -7.93
N GLY A 264 11.32 -3.11 -7.16
CA GLY A 264 11.40 -3.46 -5.75
C GLY A 264 12.10 -4.79 -5.48
N TRP A 265 12.48 -5.01 -4.23
CA TRP A 265 13.11 -6.25 -3.78
C TRP A 265 12.07 -7.31 -3.45
N ARG A 266 12.34 -8.54 -3.87
CA ARG A 266 11.55 -9.71 -3.50
C ARG A 266 11.98 -10.22 -2.13
N PHE A 267 11.01 -10.57 -1.29
CA PHE A 267 11.26 -11.24 0.00
C PHE A 267 12.13 -12.49 -0.18
N GLY A 268 13.16 -12.62 0.65
CA GLY A 268 14.10 -13.74 0.63
C GLY A 268 15.06 -13.80 -0.56
N ARG A 269 15.05 -12.82 -1.48
CA ARG A 269 16.06 -12.77 -2.55
C ARG A 269 17.42 -12.38 -1.96
N ALA A 270 18.43 -13.21 -2.18
CA ALA A 270 19.81 -12.90 -1.80
C ALA A 270 20.31 -11.63 -2.52
N VAL A 271 21.22 -10.90 -1.87
CA VAL A 271 21.96 -9.80 -2.50
C VAL A 271 23.28 -10.35 -3.00
N TYR A 272 23.59 -10.12 -4.27
CA TYR A 272 24.85 -10.56 -4.88
C TYR A 272 25.78 -9.38 -5.07
N LEU A 273 27.09 -9.61 -4.88
CA LEU A 273 28.14 -8.63 -5.11
C LEU A 273 28.12 -8.12 -6.57
N SER A 274 27.82 -9.02 -7.51
CA SER A 274 27.68 -8.71 -8.94
C SER A 274 26.54 -7.72 -9.23
N ASP A 275 25.44 -7.78 -8.47
CA ASP A 275 24.33 -6.82 -8.62
C ASP A 275 24.78 -5.41 -8.21
N ILE A 276 25.59 -5.32 -7.15
CA ILE A 276 26.16 -4.05 -6.67
C ILE A 276 27.22 -3.54 -7.65
N ALA A 277 28.13 -4.40 -8.12
CA ALA A 277 29.13 -4.04 -9.12
C ALA A 277 28.47 -3.45 -10.38
N ALA A 278 27.48 -4.16 -10.95
CA ALA A 278 26.73 -3.68 -12.10
C ALA A 278 25.94 -2.39 -11.83
N THR A 279 25.55 -2.13 -10.58
CA THR A 279 24.91 -0.86 -10.20
C THR A 279 25.92 0.28 -10.19
N LEU A 280 27.11 0.05 -9.63
CA LEU A 280 28.18 1.04 -9.53
C LEU A 280 28.82 1.37 -10.89
N GLU A 281 29.03 0.37 -11.75
CA GLU A 281 29.57 0.56 -13.10
C GLU A 281 28.67 1.42 -14.00
N ARG A 282 27.36 1.44 -13.74
CA ARG A 282 26.41 2.30 -14.47
C ARG A 282 26.42 3.76 -13.99
N VAL A 283 27.14 4.06 -12.90
CA VAL A 283 27.21 5.42 -12.39
C VAL A 283 28.14 6.27 -13.25
N ALA A 284 27.59 7.34 -13.83
CA ALA A 284 28.37 8.27 -14.65
C ALA A 284 29.54 8.89 -13.87
N GLY A 285 30.75 8.70 -14.40
CA GLY A 285 32.01 9.19 -13.83
C GLY A 285 32.80 8.15 -13.04
N VAL A 286 32.29 6.92 -12.89
CA VAL A 286 33.08 5.78 -12.43
C VAL A 286 33.95 5.28 -13.59
N ASP A 287 35.25 5.11 -13.36
CA ASP A 287 36.17 4.45 -14.31
C ASP A 287 36.18 2.95 -14.02
N TYR A 288 36.64 2.57 -12.82
CA TYR A 288 36.58 1.19 -12.35
C TYR A 288 36.45 1.10 -10.82
N ILE A 289 36.04 -0.07 -10.36
CA ILE A 289 35.92 -0.42 -8.94
C ILE A 289 37.13 -1.26 -8.58
N ARG A 290 37.97 -0.76 -7.66
CA ARG A 290 39.19 -1.46 -7.23
C ARG A 290 38.87 -2.55 -6.21
N GLU A 291 37.99 -2.25 -5.27
CA GLU A 291 37.54 -3.18 -4.23
C GLU A 291 36.05 -2.99 -4.00
N LEU A 292 35.34 -4.09 -3.72
CA LEU A 292 33.92 -4.10 -3.42
C LEU A 292 33.60 -5.22 -2.43
N ASN A 293 32.93 -4.86 -1.34
CA ASN A 293 32.45 -5.80 -0.34
C ASN A 293 31.00 -5.50 0.03
N LEU A 294 30.21 -6.55 0.21
CA LEU A 294 28.91 -6.44 0.89
C LEU A 294 29.13 -6.38 2.40
N LEU A 295 28.36 -5.55 3.10
CA LEU A 295 28.40 -5.48 4.56
C LEU A 295 27.07 -5.93 5.16
N LEU A 296 27.13 -6.79 6.17
CA LEU A 296 26.01 -7.07 7.06
C LEU A 296 26.40 -6.64 8.47
N ASN A 297 25.62 -5.73 9.07
CA ASN A 297 25.94 -5.12 10.37
C ASN A 297 27.36 -4.52 10.46
N GLY A 298 27.88 -4.00 9.33
CA GLY A 298 29.21 -3.41 9.24
C GLY A 298 30.36 -4.40 9.06
N THR A 299 30.07 -5.70 8.98
CA THR A 299 31.06 -6.77 8.75
C THR A 299 31.04 -7.20 7.28
N PRO A 300 32.20 -7.22 6.60
CA PRO A 300 32.32 -7.77 5.24
C PRO A 300 31.78 -9.19 5.12
N GLN A 301 31.07 -9.43 4.04
CA GLN A 301 30.51 -10.72 3.66
C GLN A 301 31.15 -11.19 2.34
N GLY A 302 30.89 -12.43 1.95
CA GLY A 302 31.36 -12.96 0.67
C GLY A 302 30.60 -12.39 -0.54
N GLU A 303 30.56 -13.15 -1.62
CA GLU A 303 29.92 -12.75 -2.88
C GLU A 303 28.40 -12.60 -2.81
N SER A 304 27.78 -13.06 -1.72
CA SER A 304 26.35 -12.86 -1.50
C SER A 304 25.97 -12.79 -0.02
N ILE A 305 24.85 -12.13 0.24
CA ILE A 305 24.16 -12.14 1.53
C ILE A 305 22.82 -12.85 1.35
N ALA A 306 22.65 -13.97 2.05
CA ALA A 306 21.38 -14.67 2.12
C ALA A 306 20.35 -13.84 2.89
N VAL A 307 19.15 -13.69 2.31
CA VAL A 307 18.05 -12.96 2.93
C VAL A 307 16.99 -13.97 3.39
N PRO A 308 16.58 -13.95 4.67
CA PRO A 308 15.49 -14.80 5.13
C PRO A 308 14.18 -14.56 4.37
N PRO A 309 13.30 -15.56 4.23
CA PRO A 309 12.07 -15.45 3.44
C PRO A 309 11.06 -14.45 4.01
N ASP A 310 11.20 -14.04 5.26
CA ASP A 310 10.37 -13.05 5.95
C ASP A 310 11.01 -11.66 6.03
N ARG A 311 12.22 -11.49 5.49
CA ARG A 311 12.94 -10.22 5.44
C ARG A 311 13.02 -9.66 4.03
N ILE A 312 13.19 -8.35 3.99
CA ILE A 312 13.40 -7.60 2.76
C ILE A 312 14.60 -6.67 2.90
N VAL A 313 15.32 -6.49 1.80
CA VAL A 313 16.54 -5.67 1.74
C VAL A 313 16.20 -4.19 1.93
N VAL A 314 17.06 -3.47 2.65
CA VAL A 314 17.08 -2.01 2.67
C VAL A 314 18.52 -1.49 2.61
N ALA A 315 18.70 -0.26 2.15
CA ALA A 315 19.98 0.44 2.23
C ALA A 315 20.52 0.49 3.67
N GLY A 316 21.73 -0.03 3.87
CA GLY A 316 22.51 0.08 5.09
C GLY A 316 23.59 1.16 4.99
N THR A 317 24.72 0.94 5.65
CA THR A 317 25.85 1.88 5.65
C THR A 317 26.70 1.73 4.40
N PHE A 318 27.01 2.84 3.73
CA PHE A 318 27.93 2.87 2.58
C PHE A 318 29.27 3.51 2.94
N ARG A 319 30.36 2.75 2.80
CA ARG A 319 31.75 3.20 2.97
C ARG A 319 32.39 3.30 1.60
N ILE A 320 32.34 4.47 1.01
CA ILE A 320 32.86 4.72 -0.35
C ILE A 320 34.12 5.56 -0.21
N LEU A 321 35.24 4.98 -0.62
CA LEU A 321 36.54 5.66 -0.73
C LEU A 321 36.81 5.93 -2.20
N LEU A 322 37.19 7.17 -2.49
CA LEU A 322 37.50 7.63 -3.84
C LEU A 322 39.01 7.82 -3.94
N GLN A 323 39.65 7.11 -4.87
CA GLN A 323 41.09 7.18 -5.06
C GLN A 323 41.40 7.71 -6.45
N GLY A 324 42.30 8.70 -6.55
CA GLY A 324 42.82 9.15 -7.84
C GLY A 324 43.56 8.02 -8.54
N SER A 325 43.43 7.93 -9.88
CA SER A 325 44.28 7.06 -10.69
C SER A 325 45.74 7.43 -10.44
N GLU A 326 46.55 6.53 -9.89
CA GLU A 326 47.99 6.70 -9.90
C GLU A 326 48.43 6.69 -11.36
N VAL A 327 48.83 7.87 -11.85
CA VAL A 327 49.44 8.02 -13.17
C VAL A 327 50.78 7.32 -13.09
N ASN A 328 50.88 6.16 -13.72
CA ASN A 328 52.15 5.47 -13.97
C ASN A 328 52.79 6.05 -15.23
#